data_AF-A0A3N5GWG4-F1
#
_entry.id   AF-A0A3N5GWG4-F1
#
_cell.length_a   1.000
_cell.length_b   1.000
_cell.length_c   1.000
_cell.angle_alpha   90.00
_cell.angle_beta   90.00
_cell.angle_gamma   90.00
#
_symmetry.space_group_name_H-M   'P 1'
#
loop_
_entity.id
_entity.type
_entity.pdbx_description
1 polymer ?
#
loop_
_entity_poly.entity_id
_entity_poly.type
_entity_poly.pdbx_seq_one_letter_code
_entity_poly.pdbx_strand_id
1 'polypeptide(L)'
;IARRRATLAELEKRFRALPVRTEIPAEVDRRLIGSALARVRWELEVNPGWRQAPAFYVDQALASPHELLVIPPPFDSQRSRDLVRRLDAVPALVEQARQNLDRMRGPFLRVALEQLRDVRSRLSRMAQALRPVLARDAAGAIGPSAERAAAALESFRTWLEQRAMGLPEETAVGREAYLFFLREVALVPFTPEQLVAAGRQELDRALTFEALALNRSRSIPPLPLLPGVTAVVDRERADEERVRKFYADQQLLTLPAWLGHYRFRPMPDYLVPMADVGVPDDLTGPGRLDQDGSAYVEAPTEHMGYFQGAAARDPRLQIMHEGAPTCRPRSPPRIRGRFAGTTTTPARRRAWPSTTRRCSSRRGSSTTAREAVTSSTT
;
A
#
# COMPACT_ATOMS: atom_id res chain seq x y z
N ILE A 1 -13.20 -20.10 -2.70
CA ILE A 1 -13.50 -19.59 -1.34
C ILE A 1 -13.63 -20.71 -0.30
N ALA A 2 -14.43 -21.76 -0.52
CA ALA A 2 -14.61 -22.88 0.43
C ALA A 2 -13.29 -23.43 1.02
N ARG A 3 -12.29 -23.69 0.16
CA ARG A 3 -10.95 -24.12 0.59
C ARG A 3 -10.30 -23.16 1.60
N ARG A 4 -10.40 -21.85 1.38
CA ARG A 4 -9.83 -20.83 2.29
C ARG A 4 -10.52 -20.85 3.66
N ARG A 5 -11.84 -21.05 3.70
CA ARG A 5 -12.60 -21.22 4.96
C ARG A 5 -12.18 -22.48 5.71
N ALA A 6 -12.05 -23.61 5.01
CA ALA A 6 -11.60 -24.86 5.61
C ALA A 6 -10.17 -24.74 6.18
N THR A 7 -9.26 -24.10 5.43
CA THR A 7 -7.90 -23.82 5.92
C THR A 7 -7.90 -22.89 7.13
N LEU A 8 -8.72 -21.82 7.11
CA LEU A 8 -8.85 -20.92 8.25
C LEU A 8 -9.32 -21.65 9.50
N ALA A 9 -10.38 -22.47 9.38
CA ALA A 9 -10.94 -23.22 10.50
C ALA A 9 -9.90 -24.16 11.14
N GLU A 10 -9.10 -24.84 10.32
CA GLU A 10 -8.02 -25.69 10.81
C GLU A 10 -6.90 -24.89 11.49
N LEU A 11 -6.48 -23.76 10.90
CA LEU A 11 -5.45 -22.92 11.50
C LEU A 11 -5.89 -22.30 12.82
N GLU A 12 -7.15 -21.86 12.93
CA GLU A 12 -7.70 -21.35 14.18
C GLU A 12 -7.84 -22.44 15.24
N LYS A 13 -8.20 -23.68 14.86
CA LYS A 13 -8.20 -24.82 15.77
C LYS A 13 -6.82 -25.04 16.35
N ARG A 14 -5.79 -25.06 15.51
CA ARG A 14 -4.38 -25.18 15.93
C ARG A 14 -3.94 -24.01 16.80
N PHE A 15 -4.33 -22.79 16.44
CA PHE A 15 -4.02 -21.58 17.20
C PHE A 15 -4.60 -21.62 18.62
N ARG A 16 -5.86 -22.03 18.78
CA ARG A 16 -6.50 -22.18 20.11
C ARG A 16 -5.84 -23.26 20.99
N ALA A 17 -5.19 -24.24 20.36
CA ALA A 17 -4.47 -25.30 21.07
C ALA A 17 -3.03 -24.91 21.45
N LEU A 18 -2.54 -23.74 21.03
CA LEU A 18 -1.22 -23.27 21.43
C LEU A 18 -1.21 -22.96 22.94
N PRO A 19 -0.19 -23.41 23.68
CA PRO A 19 -0.07 -23.08 25.10
C PRO A 19 0.16 -21.57 25.27
N VAL A 20 -0.40 -21.01 26.35
CA VAL A 20 -0.02 -19.66 26.78
C VAL A 20 1.44 -19.72 27.22
N ARG A 21 2.23 -18.78 26.71
CA ARG A 21 3.66 -18.64 26.99
C ARG A 21 3.88 -17.38 27.81
N THR A 22 4.76 -17.44 28.80
CA THR A 22 5.10 -16.28 29.63
C THR A 22 6.22 -15.46 29.03
N GLU A 23 6.95 -16.00 28.05
CA GLU A 23 8.00 -15.27 27.34
C GLU A 23 7.37 -14.21 26.43
N ILE A 24 7.73 -12.94 26.66
CA ILE A 24 7.20 -11.79 25.90
C ILE A 24 7.28 -12.01 24.38
N PRO A 25 8.40 -12.45 23.78
CA PRO A 25 8.46 -12.66 22.33
C PRO A 25 7.46 -13.71 21.84
N ALA A 26 7.26 -14.80 22.60
CA ALA A 26 6.32 -15.85 22.24
C ALA A 26 4.87 -15.37 22.31
N GLU A 27 4.54 -14.52 23.30
CA GLU A 27 3.22 -13.91 23.41
C GLU A 27 2.97 -12.88 22.29
N VAL A 28 3.99 -12.11 21.90
CA VAL A 28 3.91 -11.21 20.72
C VAL A 28 3.62 -12.02 19.46
N ASP A 29 4.38 -13.08 19.19
CA ASP A 29 4.15 -13.94 18.02
C ASP A 29 2.75 -14.55 18.04
N ARG A 30 2.29 -15.03 19.20
CA ARG A 30 0.94 -15.57 19.36
C ARG A 30 -0.12 -14.52 19.04
N ARG A 31 0.01 -13.29 19.53
CA ARG A 31 -0.94 -12.20 19.24
C ARG A 31 -0.95 -11.82 17.76
N LEU A 32 0.23 -11.74 17.12
CA LEU A 32 0.34 -11.44 15.69
C LEU A 32 -0.27 -12.54 14.81
N ILE A 33 -0.08 -13.81 15.17
CA ILE A 33 -0.74 -14.94 14.48
C ILE A 33 -2.26 -14.85 14.65
N GLY A 34 -2.74 -14.58 15.88
CA GLY A 34 -4.16 -14.38 16.15
C GLY A 34 -4.76 -13.26 15.30
N SER A 35 -4.08 -12.12 15.23
CA SER A 35 -4.48 -10.99 14.38
C SER A 35 -4.51 -11.34 12.89
N ALA A 36 -3.53 -12.09 12.39
CA ALA A 36 -3.52 -12.53 11.00
C ALA A 36 -4.69 -13.46 10.67
N LEU A 37 -5.05 -14.38 11.57
CA LEU A 37 -6.22 -15.26 11.41
C LEU A 37 -7.53 -14.48 11.48
N ALA A 38 -7.65 -13.55 12.44
CA ALA A 38 -8.79 -12.66 12.55
C ALA A 38 -8.95 -11.79 11.29
N ARG A 39 -7.84 -11.33 10.68
CA ARG A 39 -7.87 -10.60 9.40
C ARG A 39 -8.42 -11.46 8.26
N VAL A 40 -8.01 -12.72 8.18
CA VAL A 40 -8.52 -13.64 7.14
C VAL A 40 -10.02 -13.88 7.34
N ARG A 41 -10.47 -14.09 8.59
CA ARG A 41 -11.90 -14.20 8.91
C ARG A 41 -12.66 -12.94 8.52
N TRP A 42 -12.14 -11.77 8.89
CA TRP A 42 -12.69 -10.47 8.53
C TRP A 42 -12.93 -10.35 7.03
N GLU A 43 -11.92 -10.63 6.21
CA GLU A 43 -12.02 -10.51 4.74
C GLU A 43 -12.89 -11.59 4.08
N LEU A 44 -13.03 -12.77 4.70
CA LEU A 44 -13.84 -13.86 4.14
C LEU A 44 -15.32 -13.76 4.50
N GLU A 45 -15.62 -13.25 5.69
CA GLU A 45 -16.94 -13.38 6.33
C GLU A 45 -17.56 -12.03 6.69
N VAL A 46 -16.83 -11.15 7.37
CA VAL A 46 -17.37 -9.95 8.00
C VAL A 46 -17.42 -8.75 7.04
N ASN A 47 -16.32 -8.46 6.36
CA ASN A 47 -16.22 -7.43 5.33
C ASN A 47 -15.72 -8.05 4.00
N PRO A 48 -16.59 -8.81 3.33
CA PRO A 48 -16.25 -9.66 2.20
C PRO A 48 -16.15 -8.87 0.89
N GLY A 49 -15.07 -8.08 0.78
CA GLY A 49 -14.74 -7.27 -0.39
C GLY A 49 -14.87 -8.02 -1.72
N TRP A 50 -14.46 -9.29 -1.74
CA TRP A 50 -14.55 -10.19 -2.90
C TRP A 50 -15.99 -10.43 -3.41
N ARG A 51 -17.03 -10.18 -2.61
CA ARG A 51 -18.44 -10.29 -3.05
C ARG A 51 -19.10 -8.94 -3.36
N GLN A 52 -18.60 -7.86 -2.75
CA GLN A 52 -19.30 -6.58 -2.69
C GLN A 52 -18.59 -5.43 -3.41
N ALA A 53 -17.27 -5.56 -3.63
CA ALA A 53 -16.43 -4.46 -4.09
C ALA A 53 -15.72 -4.84 -5.39
N PRO A 54 -16.21 -4.41 -6.56
CA PRO A 54 -15.52 -4.65 -7.82
C PRO A 54 -14.06 -4.15 -7.84
N ALA A 55 -13.79 -3.05 -7.13
CA ALA A 55 -12.45 -2.47 -6.97
C ALA A 55 -11.46 -3.47 -6.34
N PHE A 56 -11.93 -4.44 -5.55
CA PHE A 56 -11.08 -5.53 -5.04
C PHE A 56 -10.38 -6.28 -6.18
N TYR A 57 -11.12 -6.59 -7.25
CA TYR A 57 -10.58 -7.33 -8.39
C TYR A 57 -9.68 -6.48 -9.27
N VAL A 58 -9.98 -5.18 -9.42
CA VAL A 58 -9.11 -4.23 -10.11
C VAL A 58 -7.77 -4.09 -9.36
N ASP A 59 -7.82 -3.94 -8.04
CA ASP A 59 -6.63 -3.94 -7.18
C ASP A 59 -5.84 -5.26 -7.34
N GLN A 60 -6.50 -6.43 -7.31
CA GLN A 60 -5.81 -7.72 -7.50
C GLN A 60 -5.14 -7.83 -8.90
N ALA A 61 -5.77 -7.26 -9.93
CA ALA A 61 -5.28 -7.31 -11.30
C ALA A 61 -4.07 -6.40 -11.54
N LEU A 62 -4.09 -5.18 -10.96
CA LEU A 62 -3.11 -4.14 -11.25
C LEU A 62 -2.04 -3.98 -10.17
N ALA A 63 -2.38 -4.13 -8.89
CA ALA A 63 -1.40 -4.01 -7.81
C ALA A 63 -0.37 -5.14 -7.88
N SER A 64 -0.80 -6.35 -8.26
CA SER A 64 0.11 -7.50 -8.42
C SER A 64 1.26 -7.22 -9.38
N PRO A 65 1.06 -6.83 -10.66
CA PRO A 65 2.18 -6.44 -11.52
C PRO A 65 2.89 -5.16 -11.01
N HIS A 66 2.18 -4.18 -10.44
CA HIS A 66 2.78 -2.95 -9.90
C HIS A 66 3.85 -3.20 -8.83
N GLU A 67 3.66 -4.16 -7.93
CA GLU A 67 4.68 -4.57 -6.94
C GLU A 67 6.01 -5.02 -7.58
N LEU A 68 5.96 -5.52 -8.83
CA LEU A 68 7.17 -5.84 -9.58
C LEU A 68 7.72 -4.65 -10.36
N LEU A 69 6.97 -3.58 -10.57
CA LEU A 69 7.43 -2.38 -11.28
C LEU A 69 8.23 -1.47 -10.35
N VAL A 70 7.81 -1.35 -9.08
CA VAL A 70 8.43 -0.45 -8.11
C VAL A 70 9.83 -0.90 -7.66
N ILE A 71 10.16 -2.19 -7.77
CA ILE A 71 11.52 -2.66 -7.47
C ILE A 71 12.51 -1.96 -8.42
N PRO A 72 13.61 -1.35 -7.95
CA PRO A 72 14.58 -0.73 -8.85
C PRO A 72 15.12 -1.69 -9.92
N PRO A 73 15.45 -1.20 -11.13
CA PRO A 73 16.14 -2.02 -12.13
C PRO A 73 17.49 -2.52 -11.59
N PRO A 74 18.05 -3.60 -12.17
CA PRO A 74 17.65 -4.25 -13.42
C PRO A 74 16.43 -5.19 -13.31
N PHE A 75 15.78 -5.47 -14.45
CA PHE A 75 14.79 -6.54 -14.57
C PHE A 75 15.50 -7.84 -14.97
N ASP A 76 15.73 -8.73 -14.01
CA ASP A 76 16.23 -10.06 -14.32
C ASP A 76 15.18 -10.91 -15.07
N SER A 77 15.62 -12.07 -15.58
CA SER A 77 14.73 -12.96 -16.35
C SER A 77 13.56 -13.49 -15.53
N GLN A 78 13.73 -13.73 -14.22
CA GLN A 78 12.65 -14.24 -13.39
C GLN A 78 11.57 -13.18 -13.16
N ARG A 79 11.96 -11.98 -12.77
CA ARG A 79 11.08 -10.82 -12.60
C ARG A 79 10.36 -10.48 -13.89
N SER A 80 11.06 -10.52 -15.02
CA SER A 80 10.47 -10.25 -16.34
C SER A 80 9.38 -11.26 -16.70
N ARG A 81 9.64 -12.56 -16.51
CA ARG A 81 8.64 -13.62 -16.71
C ARG A 81 7.48 -13.54 -15.72
N ASP A 82 7.75 -13.16 -14.47
CA ASP A 82 6.73 -13.00 -13.44
C ASP A 82 5.76 -11.86 -13.79
N LEU A 83 6.26 -10.77 -14.36
CA LEU A 83 5.43 -9.65 -14.83
C LEU A 83 4.47 -10.09 -15.94
N VAL A 84 4.99 -10.76 -16.97
CA VAL A 84 4.19 -11.35 -18.06
C VAL A 84 3.11 -12.28 -17.49
N ARG A 85 3.51 -13.20 -16.60
CA ARG A 85 2.58 -14.17 -16.00
C ARG A 85 1.48 -13.50 -15.18
N ARG A 86 1.77 -12.41 -14.47
CA ARG A 86 0.78 -11.66 -13.67
C ARG A 86 -0.25 -10.98 -14.58
N LEU A 87 0.17 -10.42 -15.71
CA LEU A 87 -0.73 -9.86 -16.71
C LEU A 87 -1.58 -10.95 -17.37
N ASP A 88 -0.99 -12.08 -17.72
CA ASP A 88 -1.71 -13.21 -18.33
C ASP A 88 -2.77 -13.84 -17.40
N ALA A 89 -2.65 -13.64 -16.08
CA ALA A 89 -3.64 -14.11 -15.12
C ALA A 89 -4.89 -13.20 -15.03
N VAL A 90 -4.82 -11.97 -15.54
CA VAL A 90 -5.89 -10.97 -15.42
C VAL A 90 -7.21 -11.43 -16.04
N PRO A 91 -7.27 -12.02 -17.25
CA PRO A 91 -8.53 -12.51 -17.81
C PRO A 91 -9.25 -13.53 -16.92
N ALA A 92 -8.53 -14.52 -16.39
CA ALA A 92 -9.10 -15.51 -15.48
C ALA A 92 -9.58 -14.89 -14.15
N LEU A 93 -8.86 -13.89 -13.65
CA LEU A 93 -9.27 -13.13 -12.46
C LEU A 93 -10.56 -12.34 -12.70
N VAL A 94 -10.73 -11.75 -13.89
CA VAL A 94 -11.95 -11.03 -14.29
C VAL A 94 -13.15 -11.98 -14.35
N GLU A 95 -13.00 -13.19 -14.89
CA GLU A 95 -14.09 -14.18 -14.86
C GLU A 95 -14.47 -14.59 -13.43
N GLN A 96 -13.48 -14.75 -12.55
CA GLN A 96 -13.73 -14.96 -11.13
C GLN A 96 -14.46 -13.77 -10.51
N ALA A 97 -14.17 -12.53 -10.91
CA ALA A 97 -14.87 -11.36 -10.42
C ALA A 97 -16.37 -11.45 -10.73
N ARG A 98 -16.73 -11.74 -11.98
CA ARG A 98 -18.14 -11.86 -12.40
C ARG A 98 -18.90 -12.95 -11.66
N GLN A 99 -18.24 -14.06 -11.32
CA GLN A 99 -18.85 -15.16 -10.56
C GLN A 99 -19.04 -14.84 -9.07
N ASN A 100 -18.15 -14.03 -8.50
CA ASN A 100 -18.13 -13.78 -7.07
C ASN A 100 -18.91 -12.53 -6.65
N LEU A 101 -19.05 -11.54 -7.54
CA LEU A 101 -19.70 -10.25 -7.27
C LEU A 101 -21.22 -10.38 -7.31
N ASP A 102 -21.80 -10.89 -6.22
CA ASP A 102 -23.23 -11.16 -6.08
C ASP A 102 -23.97 -10.20 -5.12
N ARG A 103 -23.26 -9.26 -4.50
CA ARG A 103 -23.83 -8.24 -3.59
C ARG A 103 -23.08 -6.91 -3.65
N MET A 104 -22.89 -6.42 -4.87
CA MET A 104 -22.16 -5.18 -5.13
C MET A 104 -22.75 -3.98 -4.40
N ARG A 105 -21.90 -3.02 -4.03
CA ARG A 105 -22.30 -1.72 -3.47
C ARG A 105 -21.93 -0.59 -4.42
N GLY A 106 -22.82 0.39 -4.56
CA GLY A 106 -22.67 1.54 -5.45
C GLY A 106 -21.33 2.27 -5.29
N PRO A 107 -20.92 2.65 -4.07
CA PRO A 107 -19.66 3.36 -3.84
C PRO A 107 -18.42 2.59 -4.33
N PHE A 108 -18.37 1.28 -4.09
CA PHE A 108 -17.23 0.45 -4.50
C PHE A 108 -17.21 0.20 -6.01
N LEU A 109 -18.38 0.15 -6.66
CA LEU A 109 -18.47 0.10 -8.11
C LEU A 109 -17.94 1.39 -8.73
N ARG A 110 -18.34 2.57 -8.21
CA ARG A 110 -17.84 3.87 -8.70
C ARG A 110 -16.31 3.98 -8.63
N VAL A 111 -15.71 3.54 -7.51
CA VAL A 111 -14.25 3.49 -7.38
C VAL A 111 -13.62 2.58 -8.44
N ALA A 112 -14.21 1.41 -8.70
CA ALA A 112 -13.71 0.48 -9.71
C ALA A 112 -13.79 1.07 -11.13
N LEU A 113 -14.89 1.74 -11.48
CA LEU A 113 -15.04 2.39 -12.78
C LEU A 113 -13.98 3.48 -13.00
N GLU A 114 -13.73 4.30 -11.98
CA GLU A 114 -12.67 5.31 -12.03
C GLU A 114 -11.29 4.66 -12.18
N GLN A 115 -11.00 3.61 -11.41
CA GLN A 115 -9.75 2.85 -11.53
C GLN A 115 -9.58 2.16 -12.89
N LEU A 116 -10.66 1.89 -13.62
CA LEU A 116 -10.66 1.27 -14.96
C LEU A 116 -10.63 2.29 -16.10
N ARG A 117 -10.68 3.60 -15.80
CA ARG A 117 -10.57 4.64 -16.82
C ARG A 117 -9.25 4.52 -17.58
N ASP A 118 -9.31 4.57 -18.91
CA ASP A 118 -8.16 4.52 -19.82
C ASP A 118 -7.18 3.34 -19.59
N VAL A 119 -7.67 2.24 -19.01
CA VAL A 119 -6.82 1.11 -18.57
C VAL A 119 -5.99 0.52 -19.71
N ARG A 120 -6.56 0.45 -20.93
CA ARG A 120 -5.84 0.01 -22.13
C ARG A 120 -4.67 0.92 -22.49
N SER A 121 -4.90 2.22 -22.52
CA SER A 121 -3.86 3.22 -22.81
C SER A 121 -2.73 3.14 -21.78
N ARG A 122 -3.08 3.04 -20.49
CA ARG A 122 -2.10 2.91 -19.40
C ARG A 122 -1.25 1.63 -19.54
N LEU A 123 -1.88 0.47 -19.72
CA LEU A 123 -1.16 -0.80 -19.87
C LEU A 123 -0.31 -0.87 -21.15
N SER A 124 -0.78 -0.27 -22.25
CA SER A 124 -0.03 -0.18 -23.50
C SER A 124 1.26 0.64 -23.34
N ARG A 125 1.15 1.86 -22.76
CA ARG A 125 2.31 2.72 -22.49
C ARG A 125 3.31 2.05 -21.54
N MET A 126 2.82 1.42 -20.48
CA MET A 126 3.64 0.63 -19.55
C MET A 126 4.41 -0.46 -20.30
N ALA A 127 3.74 -1.26 -21.12
CA ALA A 127 4.37 -2.35 -21.86
C ALA A 127 5.41 -1.85 -22.88
N GLN A 128 5.13 -0.75 -23.57
CA GLN A 128 6.05 -0.12 -24.52
C GLN A 128 7.34 0.34 -23.82
N ALA A 129 7.21 1.05 -22.70
CA ALA A 129 8.34 1.55 -21.92
C ALA A 129 9.14 0.44 -21.21
N LEU A 130 8.50 -0.70 -20.88
CA LEU A 130 9.19 -1.86 -20.30
C LEU A 130 10.02 -2.64 -21.32
N ARG A 131 9.56 -2.74 -22.57
CA ARG A 131 10.19 -3.58 -23.59
C ARG A 131 11.72 -3.47 -23.69
N PRO A 132 12.36 -2.28 -23.68
CA PRO A 132 13.82 -2.17 -23.76
C PRO A 132 14.56 -2.59 -22.48
N VAL A 133 13.89 -2.62 -21.32
CA VAL A 133 14.52 -2.91 -20.02
C VAL A 133 14.28 -4.33 -19.51
N LEU A 134 13.37 -5.09 -20.14
CA LEU A 134 13.08 -6.47 -19.79
C LEU A 134 14.12 -7.44 -20.36
N ALA A 135 14.24 -8.61 -19.71
CA ALA A 135 15.02 -9.72 -20.26
C ALA A 135 14.44 -10.20 -21.62
N ARG A 136 15.34 -10.64 -22.53
CA ARG A 136 14.99 -10.95 -23.93
C ARG A 136 13.88 -12.00 -24.07
N ASP A 137 13.83 -12.98 -23.17
CA ASP A 137 12.85 -14.07 -23.17
C ASP A 137 11.42 -13.61 -22.80
N ALA A 138 11.28 -12.44 -22.17
CA ALA A 138 9.98 -11.87 -21.79
C ALA A 138 9.59 -10.62 -22.59
N ALA A 139 10.57 -9.90 -23.16
CA ALA A 139 10.35 -8.63 -23.87
C ALA A 139 9.37 -8.74 -25.05
N GLY A 140 9.35 -9.88 -25.76
CA GLY A 140 8.38 -10.11 -26.85
C GLY A 140 6.96 -10.37 -26.35
N ALA A 141 6.80 -10.91 -25.14
CA ALA A 141 5.51 -11.31 -24.59
C ALA A 141 4.79 -10.18 -23.83
N ILE A 142 5.50 -9.13 -23.38
CA ILE A 142 4.92 -8.06 -22.54
C ILE A 142 3.77 -7.32 -23.25
N GLY A 143 3.92 -6.97 -24.52
CA GLY A 143 2.91 -6.26 -25.31
C GLY A 143 1.61 -7.08 -25.45
N PRO A 144 1.66 -8.31 -26.00
CA PRO A 144 0.49 -9.17 -26.12
C PRO A 144 -0.19 -9.48 -24.77
N SER A 145 0.58 -9.62 -23.69
CA SER A 145 0.02 -9.91 -22.35
C SER A 145 -0.68 -8.70 -21.75
N ALA A 146 -0.09 -7.50 -21.91
CA ALA A 146 -0.73 -6.24 -21.51
C ALA A 146 -2.02 -5.98 -22.29
N GLU A 147 -2.04 -6.28 -23.59
CA GLU A 147 -3.22 -6.16 -24.45
C GLU A 147 -4.36 -7.11 -24.00
N ARG A 148 -4.05 -8.39 -23.73
CA ARG A 148 -5.05 -9.33 -23.18
C ARG A 148 -5.60 -8.87 -21.83
N ALA A 149 -4.74 -8.38 -20.94
CA ALA A 149 -5.15 -7.84 -19.65
C ALA A 149 -6.05 -6.61 -19.81
N ALA A 150 -5.68 -5.68 -20.70
CA ALA A 150 -6.46 -4.49 -21.02
C ALA A 150 -7.85 -4.84 -21.54
N ALA A 151 -7.95 -5.73 -22.54
CA ALA A 151 -9.22 -6.14 -23.10
C ALA A 151 -10.15 -6.79 -22.06
N ALA A 152 -9.60 -7.63 -21.17
CA ALA A 152 -10.36 -8.22 -20.07
C ALA A 152 -10.88 -7.17 -19.08
N LEU A 153 -10.06 -6.18 -18.72
CA LEU A 153 -10.43 -5.12 -17.79
C LEU A 153 -11.45 -4.13 -18.38
N GLU A 154 -11.36 -3.82 -19.68
CA GLU A 154 -12.39 -3.03 -20.38
C GLU A 154 -13.72 -3.79 -20.46
N SER A 155 -13.67 -5.07 -20.82
CA SER A 155 -14.86 -5.93 -20.80
C SER A 155 -15.48 -6.02 -19.40
N PHE A 156 -14.65 -6.02 -18.36
CA PHE A 156 -15.12 -5.96 -16.97
C PHE A 156 -15.78 -4.62 -16.66
N ARG A 157 -15.19 -3.49 -17.09
CA ARG A 157 -15.78 -2.16 -16.94
C ARG A 157 -17.17 -2.08 -17.56
N THR A 158 -17.33 -2.52 -18.82
CA THR A 158 -18.65 -2.54 -19.49
C THR A 158 -19.65 -3.41 -18.73
N TRP A 159 -19.22 -4.58 -18.23
CA TRP A 159 -20.07 -5.46 -17.42
C TRP A 159 -20.55 -4.79 -16.11
N LEU A 160 -19.71 -3.97 -15.49
CA LEU A 160 -20.05 -3.19 -14.29
C LEU A 160 -21.03 -2.06 -14.60
N GLU A 161 -20.81 -1.31 -15.70
CA GLU A 161 -21.69 -0.22 -16.12
C GLU A 161 -23.14 -0.71 -16.33
N GLN A 162 -23.30 -1.90 -16.94
CA GLN A 162 -24.61 -2.54 -17.13
C GLN A 162 -25.32 -2.94 -15.81
N ARG A 163 -24.61 -2.96 -14.67
CA ARG A 163 -25.10 -3.39 -13.36
C ARG A 163 -25.09 -2.27 -12.32
N ALA A 164 -24.85 -1.03 -12.74
CA ALA A 164 -24.71 0.11 -11.84
C ALA A 164 -26.05 0.58 -11.24
N MET A 165 -27.16 0.37 -11.97
CA MET A 165 -28.50 0.85 -11.59
C MET A 165 -29.01 0.17 -10.32
N GLY A 166 -29.47 0.97 -9.36
CA GLY A 166 -30.17 0.49 -8.15
C GLY A 166 -29.31 -0.27 -7.14
N LEU A 167 -27.98 -0.15 -7.20
CA LEU A 167 -27.12 -0.78 -6.20
C LEU A 167 -27.26 -0.10 -4.83
N PRO A 168 -27.25 -0.88 -3.72
CA PRO A 168 -27.23 -0.32 -2.38
C PRO A 168 -26.01 0.58 -2.13
N GLU A 169 -26.21 1.66 -1.36
CA GLU A 169 -25.19 2.66 -1.04
C GLU A 169 -24.51 2.40 0.31
N GLU A 170 -25.11 1.57 1.17
CA GLU A 170 -24.58 1.30 2.51
C GLU A 170 -23.31 0.45 2.45
N THR A 171 -22.24 0.96 3.08
CA THR A 171 -20.93 0.30 3.17
C THR A 171 -20.47 0.08 4.61
N ALA A 172 -21.22 0.60 5.59
CA ALA A 172 -20.88 0.45 7.00
C ALA A 172 -20.99 -1.01 7.44
N VAL A 173 -19.95 -1.49 8.14
CA VAL A 173 -19.89 -2.87 8.68
C VAL A 173 -20.68 -3.04 9.98
N GLY A 174 -21.17 -1.94 10.57
CA GLY A 174 -21.77 -1.92 11.89
C GLY A 174 -20.75 -1.87 13.03
N ARG A 175 -21.22 -1.45 14.21
CA ARG A 175 -20.38 -1.22 15.39
C ARG A 175 -19.60 -2.45 15.85
N GLU A 176 -20.29 -3.58 16.05
CA GLU A 176 -19.68 -4.78 16.61
C GLU A 176 -18.61 -5.38 15.68
N ALA A 177 -18.88 -5.37 14.38
CA ALA A 177 -17.88 -5.74 13.38
C ALA A 177 -16.67 -4.80 13.43
N TYR A 178 -16.89 -3.50 13.54
CA TYR A 178 -15.79 -2.54 13.62
C TYR A 178 -14.99 -2.68 14.94
N LEU A 179 -15.65 -3.00 16.07
CA LEU A 179 -14.98 -3.35 17.32
C LEU A 179 -14.13 -4.62 17.20
N PHE A 180 -14.64 -5.66 16.53
CA PHE A 180 -13.86 -6.86 16.21
C PHE A 180 -12.62 -6.49 15.36
N PHE A 181 -12.78 -5.64 14.36
CA PHE A 181 -11.65 -5.17 13.55
C PHE A 181 -10.61 -4.44 14.40
N LEU A 182 -11.03 -3.49 15.25
CA LEU A 182 -10.10 -2.76 16.10
C LEU A 182 -9.34 -3.69 17.06
N ARG A 183 -10.05 -4.55 17.78
CA ARG A 183 -9.46 -5.39 18.83
C ARG A 183 -8.68 -6.58 18.29
N GLU A 184 -9.28 -7.34 17.39
CA GLU A 184 -8.73 -8.63 16.95
C GLU A 184 -7.82 -8.46 15.74
N VAL A 185 -8.12 -7.51 14.84
CA VAL A 185 -7.34 -7.32 13.61
C VAL A 185 -6.25 -6.26 13.80
N ALA A 186 -6.61 -5.06 14.20
CA ALA A 186 -5.69 -3.93 14.33
C ALA A 186 -4.95 -3.89 15.67
N LEU A 187 -5.36 -4.71 16.66
CA LEU A 187 -4.81 -4.73 18.02
C LEU A 187 -4.89 -3.36 18.73
N VAL A 188 -5.92 -2.58 18.40
CA VAL A 188 -6.21 -1.27 18.98
C VAL A 188 -7.17 -1.44 20.16
N PRO A 189 -6.79 -1.04 21.39
CA PRO A 189 -7.58 -1.29 22.60
C PRO A 189 -8.69 -0.25 22.85
N PHE A 190 -8.96 0.63 21.89
CA PHE A 190 -9.93 1.72 22.02
C PHE A 190 -11.24 1.40 21.31
N THR A 191 -12.34 1.94 21.83
CA THR A 191 -13.64 1.91 21.14
C THR A 191 -13.66 2.94 19.99
N PRO A 192 -14.59 2.80 19.03
CA PRO A 192 -14.77 3.78 17.97
C PRO A 192 -15.02 5.20 18.53
N GLU A 193 -15.79 5.34 19.60
CA GLU A 193 -16.09 6.63 20.23
C GLU A 193 -14.83 7.25 20.83
N GLN A 194 -14.00 6.45 21.50
CA GLN A 194 -12.74 6.93 22.06
C GLN A 194 -11.80 7.41 20.95
N LEU A 195 -11.73 6.69 19.82
CA LEU A 195 -10.95 7.10 18.66
C LEU A 195 -11.47 8.39 18.03
N VAL A 196 -12.79 8.56 17.92
CA VAL A 196 -13.40 9.80 17.40
C VAL A 196 -13.13 10.98 18.34
N ALA A 197 -13.28 10.78 19.66
CA ALA A 197 -13.01 11.82 20.65
C ALA A 197 -11.53 12.26 20.60
N ALA A 198 -10.60 11.29 20.61
CA ALA A 198 -9.17 11.57 20.47
C ALA A 198 -8.86 12.26 19.13
N GLY A 199 -9.47 11.80 18.03
CA GLY A 199 -9.28 12.39 16.71
C GLY A 199 -9.73 13.85 16.62
N ARG A 200 -10.86 14.21 17.26
CA ARG A 200 -11.33 15.60 17.33
C ARG A 200 -10.38 16.48 18.13
N GLN A 201 -9.95 16.02 19.31
CA GLN A 201 -8.97 16.74 20.12
C GLN A 201 -7.67 16.99 19.34
N GLU A 202 -7.17 15.99 18.62
CA GLU A 202 -5.95 16.10 17.83
C GLU A 202 -6.11 16.99 16.59
N LEU A 203 -7.30 17.03 15.99
CA LEU A 203 -7.63 17.97 14.92
C LEU A 203 -7.61 19.42 15.42
N ASP A 204 -8.28 19.71 16.54
CA ASP A 204 -8.31 21.05 17.13
C ASP A 204 -6.89 21.51 17.49
N ARG A 205 -6.08 20.61 18.04
CA ARG A 205 -4.67 20.86 18.37
C ARG A 205 -3.83 21.15 17.12
N ALA A 206 -3.99 20.36 16.06
CA ALA A 206 -3.26 20.53 14.80
C ALA A 206 -3.59 21.87 14.13
N LEU A 207 -4.89 22.21 14.02
CA LEU A 207 -5.35 23.47 13.44
C LEU A 207 -4.86 24.67 14.25
N THR A 208 -4.89 24.58 15.59
CA THR A 208 -4.37 25.63 16.47
C THR A 208 -2.87 25.86 16.25
N PHE A 209 -2.08 24.78 16.20
CA PHE A 209 -0.63 24.87 16.00
C PHE A 209 -0.28 25.37 14.60
N GLU A 210 -1.03 24.99 13.57
CA GLU A 210 -0.88 25.52 12.22
C GLU A 210 -1.15 27.02 12.19
N ALA A 211 -2.26 27.49 12.77
CA ALA A 211 -2.60 28.91 12.82
C ALA A 211 -1.53 29.74 13.54
N LEU A 212 -1.02 29.25 14.67
CA LEU A 212 0.08 29.90 15.40
C LEU A 212 1.37 29.93 14.57
N ALA A 213 1.72 28.83 13.89
CA ALA A 213 2.91 28.74 13.05
C ALA A 213 2.83 29.67 11.84
N LEU A 214 1.67 29.74 11.17
CA LEU A 214 1.42 30.65 10.05
C LEU A 214 1.50 32.11 10.49
N ASN A 215 0.86 32.47 11.62
CA ASN A 215 0.93 33.84 12.13
C ASN A 215 2.37 34.25 12.51
N ARG A 216 3.13 33.35 13.15
CA ARG A 216 4.54 33.58 13.50
C ARG A 216 5.41 33.73 12.25
N SER A 217 5.09 33.01 11.18
CA SER A 217 5.89 32.95 9.95
C SER A 217 5.33 33.86 8.84
N ARG A 218 4.40 34.76 9.15
CA ARG A 218 3.66 35.58 8.16
C ARG A 218 4.55 36.45 7.27
N SER A 219 5.75 36.79 7.74
CA SER A 219 6.74 37.57 6.99
C SER A 219 7.80 36.71 6.29
N ILE A 220 7.73 35.39 6.42
CA ILE A 220 8.67 34.45 5.81
C ILE A 220 8.04 33.94 4.51
N PRO A 221 8.68 34.14 3.35
CA PRO A 221 8.18 33.58 2.09
C PRO A 221 8.05 32.05 2.15
N PRO A 222 7.07 31.45 1.45
CA PRO A 222 6.96 30.01 1.34
C PRO A 222 8.24 29.40 0.74
N LEU A 223 8.58 28.19 1.19
CA LEU A 223 9.69 27.45 0.59
C LEU A 223 9.39 27.20 -0.90
N PRO A 224 10.31 27.58 -1.82
CA PRO A 224 10.12 27.36 -3.24
C PRO A 224 10.20 25.86 -3.57
N LEU A 225 9.60 25.48 -4.69
CA LEU A 225 9.82 24.15 -5.26
C LEU A 225 11.28 24.02 -5.71
N LEU A 226 11.83 22.83 -5.57
CA LEU A 226 13.13 22.51 -6.18
C LEU A 226 12.99 22.50 -7.72
N PRO A 227 14.03 22.92 -8.47
CA PRO A 227 13.93 23.24 -9.90
C PRO A 227 13.78 22.02 -10.83
N GLY A 228 13.67 20.81 -10.30
CA GLY A 228 13.51 19.59 -11.10
C GLY A 228 13.76 18.32 -10.28
N VAL A 229 13.47 17.17 -10.90
CA VAL A 229 13.57 15.86 -10.24
C VAL A 229 15.00 15.54 -9.76
N THR A 230 16.03 15.94 -10.52
CA THR A 230 17.44 15.75 -10.11
C THR A 230 17.76 16.51 -8.83
N ALA A 231 17.33 17.77 -8.74
CA ALA A 231 17.55 18.59 -7.55
C ALA A 231 16.81 18.02 -6.32
N VAL A 232 15.62 17.44 -6.51
CA VAL A 232 14.87 16.73 -5.45
C VAL A 232 15.64 15.52 -4.96
N VAL A 233 16.15 14.67 -5.86
CA VAL A 233 16.91 13.46 -5.51
C VAL A 233 18.22 13.81 -4.81
N ASP A 234 18.96 14.80 -5.29
CA ASP A 234 20.22 15.21 -4.68
C ASP A 234 20.01 15.87 -3.31
N ARG A 235 18.95 16.69 -3.17
CA ARG A 235 18.56 17.25 -1.87
C ARG A 235 18.17 16.14 -0.91
N GLU A 236 17.33 15.21 -1.33
CA GLU A 236 16.92 14.07 -0.49
C GLU A 236 18.13 13.29 0.00
N ARG A 237 19.10 12.97 -0.87
CA ARG A 237 20.29 12.22 -0.46
C ARG A 237 21.04 12.90 0.68
N ALA A 238 21.29 14.20 0.53
CA ALA A 238 22.00 15.00 1.53
C ALA A 238 21.15 15.16 2.81
N ASP A 239 19.85 15.28 2.68
CA ASP A 239 18.92 15.50 3.80
C ASP A 239 18.75 14.24 4.63
N GLU A 240 18.74 13.06 4.00
CA GLU A 240 18.65 11.77 4.68
C GLU A 240 19.86 11.53 5.58
N GLU A 241 21.06 11.84 5.09
CA GLU A 241 22.30 11.76 5.88
C GLU A 241 22.28 12.75 7.06
N ARG A 242 21.78 13.98 6.83
CA ARG A 242 21.63 14.96 7.91
C ARG A 242 20.62 14.52 8.95
N VAL A 243 19.49 13.92 8.56
CA VAL A 243 18.48 13.39 9.49
C VAL A 243 19.06 12.25 10.32
N ARG A 244 19.80 11.32 9.71
CA ARG A 244 20.47 10.23 10.45
C ARG A 244 21.51 10.77 11.45
N LYS A 245 22.35 11.70 11.00
CA LYS A 245 23.33 12.36 11.87
C LYS A 245 22.65 13.09 13.02
N PHE A 246 21.58 13.82 12.74
CA PHE A 246 20.79 14.52 13.76
C PHE A 246 20.26 13.54 14.82
N TYR A 247 19.69 12.39 14.44
CA TYR A 247 19.24 11.40 15.41
C TYR A 247 20.35 10.88 16.33
N ALA A 248 21.54 10.66 15.78
CA ALA A 248 22.70 10.21 16.55
C ALA A 248 23.25 11.31 17.47
N ASP A 249 23.49 12.50 16.92
CA ASP A 249 24.04 13.64 17.65
C ASP A 249 23.13 14.10 18.80
N GLN A 250 21.81 14.06 18.58
CA GLN A 250 20.79 14.42 19.58
C GLN A 250 20.40 13.25 20.49
N GLN A 251 21.04 12.08 20.34
CA GLN A 251 20.77 10.88 21.14
C GLN A 251 19.28 10.44 21.10
N LEU A 252 18.59 10.68 19.98
CA LEU A 252 17.18 10.36 19.79
C LEU A 252 16.97 8.91 19.37
N LEU A 253 17.81 8.43 18.44
CA LEU A 253 17.73 7.08 17.91
C LEU A 253 19.07 6.64 17.31
N THR A 254 19.56 5.47 17.71
CA THR A 254 20.70 4.82 17.08
C THR A 254 20.24 3.92 15.93
N LEU A 255 20.62 4.27 14.71
CA LEU A 255 20.37 3.46 13.53
C LEU A 255 21.53 2.47 13.31
N PRO A 256 21.28 1.16 13.13
CA PRO A 256 22.35 0.21 12.87
C PRO A 256 23.11 0.52 11.57
N ALA A 257 24.43 0.30 11.55
CA ALA A 257 25.26 0.55 10.37
C ALA A 257 24.87 -0.30 9.15
N TRP A 258 24.27 -1.47 9.37
CA TRP A 258 23.77 -2.34 8.29
C TRP A 258 22.43 -1.88 7.71
N LEU A 259 21.76 -0.91 8.33
CA LEU A 259 20.45 -0.42 7.87
C LEU A 259 20.64 0.45 6.64
N GLY A 260 20.22 -0.07 5.48
CA GLY A 260 20.25 0.65 4.21
C GLY A 260 19.50 1.98 4.24
N HIS A 261 19.69 2.77 3.19
CA HIS A 261 19.11 4.09 3.03
C HIS A 261 17.67 4.03 2.50
N TYR A 262 16.93 5.10 2.72
CA TYR A 262 15.73 5.40 1.93
C TYR A 262 16.17 6.46 0.91
N ARG A 263 15.90 6.23 -0.38
CA ARG A 263 16.43 7.07 -1.46
C ARG A 263 15.35 7.44 -2.46
N PHE A 264 15.32 8.69 -2.88
CA PHE A 264 14.48 9.07 -4.01
C PHE A 264 15.08 8.66 -5.34
N ARG A 265 14.20 8.35 -6.28
CA ARG A 265 14.53 8.01 -7.66
C ARG A 265 13.62 8.77 -8.62
N PRO A 266 14.09 9.19 -9.80
CA PRO A 266 13.20 9.73 -10.82
C PRO A 266 12.19 8.68 -11.28
N MET A 267 10.93 9.05 -11.43
CA MET A 267 9.87 8.19 -11.95
C MET A 267 10.22 7.68 -13.36
N PRO A 268 10.38 6.36 -13.57
CA PRO A 268 10.67 5.82 -14.89
C PRO A 268 9.41 5.77 -15.76
N ASP A 269 9.57 5.89 -17.08
CA ASP A 269 8.46 5.95 -18.05
C ASP A 269 7.49 4.77 -17.97
N TYR A 270 7.97 3.59 -17.58
CA TYR A 270 7.09 2.42 -17.41
C TYR A 270 6.20 2.49 -16.16
N LEU A 271 6.57 3.28 -15.16
CA LEU A 271 5.82 3.39 -13.91
C LEU A 271 4.85 4.59 -13.92
N VAL A 272 5.18 5.66 -14.66
CA VAL A 272 4.30 6.83 -14.86
C VAL A 272 2.84 6.45 -15.17
N PRO A 273 2.53 5.58 -16.17
CA PRO A 273 1.15 5.23 -16.49
C PRO A 273 0.45 4.42 -15.40
N MET A 274 1.16 3.96 -14.38
CA MET A 274 0.68 3.11 -13.29
C MET A 274 0.80 3.79 -11.91
N ALA A 275 1.15 5.08 -11.86
CA ALA A 275 1.42 5.82 -10.62
C ALA A 275 0.20 5.95 -9.68
N ASP A 276 -1.02 5.71 -10.18
CA ASP A 276 -2.26 5.76 -9.42
C ASP A 276 -2.68 4.39 -8.84
N VAL A 277 -2.00 3.31 -9.23
CA VAL A 277 -2.32 1.94 -8.79
C VAL A 277 -1.87 1.70 -7.35
N GLY A 278 -0.73 2.26 -6.96
CA GLY A 278 -0.16 2.14 -5.63
C GLY A 278 0.76 3.29 -5.32
N VAL A 279 1.25 3.33 -4.07
CA VAL A 279 2.35 4.24 -3.74
C VAL A 279 3.60 3.72 -4.48
N PRO A 280 4.38 4.57 -5.19
CA PRO A 280 5.57 4.16 -5.95
C PRO A 280 6.79 3.88 -5.04
N ASP A 281 6.50 3.17 -3.95
CA ASP A 281 7.30 2.64 -2.86
C ASP A 281 8.02 1.30 -3.15
N ASP A 282 9.34 1.21 -3.23
CA ASP A 282 10.05 -0.06 -2.90
C ASP A 282 10.74 0.06 -1.55
N LEU A 283 10.04 -0.33 -0.50
CA LEU A 283 10.57 -0.26 0.86
C LEU A 283 11.22 -1.57 1.30
N THR A 284 11.62 -2.41 0.34
CA THR A 284 12.24 -3.73 0.52
C THR A 284 11.35 -4.76 1.22
N GLY A 285 11.79 -6.02 1.23
CA GLY A 285 11.12 -7.12 1.94
C GLY A 285 12.10 -7.92 2.80
N PRO A 286 11.62 -8.94 3.56
CA PRO A 286 12.46 -9.75 4.45
C PRO A 286 13.67 -10.43 3.78
N GLY A 287 13.64 -10.61 2.46
CA GLY A 287 14.74 -11.16 1.67
C GLY A 287 15.71 -10.13 1.07
N ARG A 288 15.49 -8.83 1.30
CA ARG A 288 16.30 -7.71 0.75
C ARG A 288 16.62 -6.66 1.83
N LEU A 289 16.86 -7.11 3.07
CA LEU A 289 17.11 -6.21 4.21
C LEU A 289 18.44 -5.46 4.12
N ASP A 290 19.37 -5.98 3.34
CA ASP A 290 20.70 -5.43 3.03
C ASP A 290 20.68 -4.43 1.86
N GLN A 291 19.51 -4.15 1.27
CA GLN A 291 19.36 -3.23 0.14
C GLN A 291 18.74 -1.91 0.56
N ASP A 292 18.96 -0.86 -0.22
CA ASP A 292 18.27 0.41 -0.05
C ASP A 292 16.78 0.28 -0.41
N GLY A 293 15.95 1.06 0.29
CA GLY A 293 14.57 1.29 -0.06
C GLY A 293 14.50 2.56 -0.87
N SER A 294 13.50 2.68 -1.73
CA SER A 294 13.36 3.86 -2.58
C SER A 294 11.94 4.23 -2.87
N ALA A 295 11.72 5.52 -3.09
CA ALA A 295 10.49 6.08 -3.63
C ALA A 295 10.75 6.76 -4.97
N TYR A 296 9.85 6.53 -5.93
CA TYR A 296 9.89 7.28 -7.18
C TYR A 296 9.15 8.60 -7.06
N VAL A 297 9.81 9.65 -7.52
CA VAL A 297 9.32 11.02 -7.50
C VAL A 297 9.27 11.58 -8.91
N GLU A 298 8.25 12.38 -9.18
CA GLU A 298 8.10 13.15 -10.41
C GLU A 298 8.77 14.52 -10.28
N ALA A 299 8.93 15.22 -11.40
CA ALA A 299 9.40 16.60 -11.38
C ALA A 299 8.42 17.49 -10.60
N PRO A 300 8.90 18.37 -9.68
CA PRO A 300 8.06 19.31 -8.95
C PRO A 300 7.14 20.14 -9.86
N THR A 301 5.87 20.26 -9.49
CA THR A 301 4.90 21.15 -10.15
C THR A 301 4.02 21.84 -9.12
N GLU A 302 3.40 22.96 -9.51
CA GLU A 302 2.50 23.70 -8.61
C GLU A 302 1.18 22.98 -8.36
N HIS A 303 0.80 22.01 -9.20
CA HIS A 303 -0.47 21.28 -9.13
C HIS A 303 -0.38 19.94 -8.38
N MET A 304 0.69 19.74 -7.61
CA MET A 304 0.86 18.54 -6.80
C MET A 304 -0.14 18.46 -5.64
N GLY A 305 -0.49 17.24 -5.23
CA GLY A 305 -1.20 17.04 -3.97
C GLY A 305 -0.35 17.47 -2.77
N TYR A 306 -1.00 17.81 -1.65
CA TYR A 306 -0.34 18.40 -0.48
C TYR A 306 0.97 17.71 -0.06
N PHE A 307 0.94 16.39 0.18
CA PHE A 307 2.12 15.65 0.64
C PHE A 307 3.27 15.64 -0.37
N GLN A 308 2.97 15.48 -1.66
CA GLN A 308 3.98 15.52 -2.72
C GLN A 308 4.58 16.93 -2.85
N GLY A 309 3.73 17.97 -2.80
CA GLY A 309 4.17 19.35 -2.82
C GLY A 309 5.01 19.74 -1.61
N ALA A 310 4.72 19.18 -0.44
CA ALA A 310 5.51 19.38 0.77
C ALA A 310 6.89 18.71 0.64
N ALA A 311 6.94 17.45 0.19
CA ALA A 311 8.21 16.73 -0.04
C ALA A 311 9.06 17.36 -1.15
N ALA A 312 8.44 17.91 -2.19
CA ALA A 312 9.13 18.61 -3.28
C ALA A 312 9.76 19.95 -2.86
N ARG A 313 9.30 20.53 -1.73
CA ARG A 313 9.90 21.73 -1.10
C ARG A 313 10.94 21.34 -0.06
N ASP A 314 10.64 20.31 0.73
CA ASP A 314 11.49 19.80 1.80
C ASP A 314 11.42 18.27 1.88
N PRO A 315 12.38 17.55 1.28
CA PRO A 315 12.39 16.09 1.28
C PRO A 315 12.42 15.46 2.68
N ARG A 316 12.86 16.21 3.71
CA ARG A 316 12.90 15.71 5.10
C ARG A 316 11.53 15.26 5.59
N LEU A 317 10.46 15.91 5.13
CA LEU A 317 9.09 15.54 5.52
C LEU A 317 8.76 14.10 5.11
N GLN A 318 9.16 13.69 3.91
CA GLN A 318 8.96 12.32 3.45
C GLN A 318 10.04 11.37 3.98
N ILE A 319 11.29 11.81 4.16
CA ILE A 319 12.33 11.00 4.82
C ILE A 319 11.89 10.58 6.22
N MET A 320 11.33 11.51 7.01
CA MET A 320 10.87 11.22 8.38
C MET A 320 9.57 10.39 8.39
N HIS A 321 8.73 10.50 7.36
CA HIS A 321 7.48 9.74 7.24
C HIS A 321 7.70 8.31 6.74
N GLU A 322 8.49 8.13 5.67
CA GLU A 322 8.65 6.88 4.91
C GLU A 322 10.06 6.27 4.98
N GLY A 323 11.05 7.01 5.48
CA GLY A 323 12.44 6.57 5.54
C GLY A 323 12.88 6.23 6.96
N ALA A 324 13.78 7.05 7.49
CA ALA A 324 14.31 6.91 8.84
C ALA A 324 13.48 7.78 9.82
N PRO A 325 12.79 7.21 10.82
CA PRO A 325 12.99 5.88 11.40
C PRO A 325 11.89 4.84 11.10
N THR A 326 10.87 5.21 10.32
CA THR A 326 9.50 4.69 10.42
C THR A 326 9.20 3.47 9.56
N CYS A 327 9.83 3.32 8.38
CA CYS A 327 9.23 2.50 7.33
C CYS A 327 10.09 1.31 6.86
N ARG A 328 10.72 0.59 7.80
CA ARG A 328 11.23 -0.76 7.53
C ARG A 328 10.87 -1.78 8.60
N PRO A 329 10.57 -3.03 8.22
CA PRO A 329 10.33 -4.09 9.19
C PRO A 329 11.58 -4.30 10.05
N ARG A 330 11.47 -4.01 11.35
CA ARG A 330 12.39 -4.53 12.36
C ARG A 330 12.31 -6.05 12.31
N SER A 331 13.38 -6.72 11.88
CA SER A 331 13.53 -8.16 12.19
C SER A 331 14.11 -8.28 13.60
N PRO A 332 13.59 -9.16 14.48
CA PRO A 332 14.31 -9.51 15.69
C PRO A 332 15.63 -10.23 15.31
N PRO A 333 16.66 -10.18 16.17
CA PRO A 333 17.93 -10.85 15.91
C PRO A 333 17.70 -12.35 15.69
N ARG A 334 18.41 -12.92 14.70
CA ARG A 334 18.36 -14.35 14.35
C ARG A 334 18.62 -15.20 15.59
N ILE A 335 17.61 -15.98 16.03
CA ILE A 335 17.82 -17.07 16.97
C ILE A 335 18.61 -18.17 16.23
N ARG A 336 19.92 -18.23 16.45
CA ARG A 336 20.74 -19.41 16.07
C ARG A 336 20.43 -20.55 17.05
N GLY A 337 19.38 -21.30 16.78
CA GLY A 337 19.16 -22.61 17.40
C GLY A 337 19.90 -23.69 16.62
N ARG A 338 21.02 -24.20 17.15
CA ARG A 338 21.60 -25.47 16.69
C ARG A 338 20.61 -26.57 17.06
N PHE A 339 20.00 -27.21 16.08
CA PHE A 339 19.45 -28.56 16.25
C PHE A 339 20.20 -29.48 15.29
N ALA A 340 20.98 -30.39 15.88
CA ALA A 340 21.53 -31.55 15.21
C ALA A 340 20.43 -32.64 15.14
N GLY A 341 20.34 -33.36 14.01
CA GLY A 341 19.52 -34.59 13.93
C GLY A 341 18.82 -34.84 12.59
N THR A 342 19.54 -35.51 11.69
CA THR A 342 19.09 -36.60 10.78
C THR A 342 17.89 -36.41 9.81
N THR A 343 18.25 -36.25 8.53
CA THR A 343 17.74 -36.91 7.30
C THR A 343 16.24 -37.23 7.14
N THR A 344 15.55 -36.55 6.20
CA THR A 344 14.97 -37.13 4.95
C THR A 344 14.28 -36.07 4.04
N THR A 345 14.64 -36.09 2.75
CA THR A 345 13.93 -35.75 1.49
C THR A 345 13.23 -34.36 1.29
N PRO A 346 13.45 -33.66 0.14
CA PRO A 346 13.05 -32.26 -0.02
C PRO A 346 11.61 -32.08 -0.56
N ALA A 347 10.74 -31.44 0.21
CA ALA A 347 9.46 -30.94 -0.27
C ALA A 347 9.61 -29.50 -0.83
N ARG A 348 9.16 -29.31 -2.08
CA ARG A 348 9.11 -28.04 -2.81
C ARG A 348 8.42 -26.94 -1.97
N ARG A 349 9.17 -25.90 -1.60
CA ARG A 349 8.63 -24.68 -0.98
C ARG A 349 7.86 -23.85 -2.02
N ARG A 350 6.53 -23.77 -1.89
CA ARG A 350 5.72 -22.72 -2.51
C ARG A 350 5.63 -21.55 -1.54
N ALA A 351 6.15 -20.39 -1.97
CA ALA A 351 6.06 -19.14 -1.21
C ALA A 351 4.60 -18.67 -1.13
N TRP A 352 4.16 -18.31 0.07
CA TRP A 352 2.92 -17.58 0.30
C TRP A 352 3.16 -16.08 0.04
N PRO A 353 2.23 -15.36 -0.63
CA PRO A 353 2.34 -13.92 -0.76
C PRO A 353 2.08 -13.25 0.59
N SER A 354 3.06 -12.50 1.07
CA SER A 354 2.96 -11.62 2.23
C SER A 354 2.17 -10.36 1.85
N THR A 355 0.96 -10.22 2.38
CA THR A 355 0.21 -8.95 2.30
C THR A 355 0.55 -8.07 3.50
N THR A 356 1.65 -7.34 3.38
CA THR A 356 1.90 -6.13 4.19
C THR A 356 1.12 -4.97 3.56
N ARG A 357 0.09 -4.45 4.23
CA ARG A 357 -0.46 -3.13 3.89
C ARG A 357 0.17 -2.10 4.82
N ARG A 358 0.89 -1.17 4.20
CA ARG A 358 1.40 0.07 4.78
C ARG A 358 0.25 1.08 4.95
N CYS A 359 0.40 1.99 5.90
CA CYS A 359 -0.44 3.17 6.03
C CYS A 359 -0.53 3.89 4.68
N SER A 360 -1.74 4.14 4.16
CA SER A 360 -1.93 4.96 2.97
C SER A 360 -2.99 6.02 3.23
N SER A 361 -2.60 7.29 3.08
CA SER A 361 -3.52 8.41 2.87
C SER A 361 -3.78 8.53 1.36
N ARG A 362 -4.96 8.10 0.90
CA ARG A 362 -5.39 8.31 -0.49
C ARG A 362 -5.91 9.73 -0.71
N ARG A 363 -5.64 10.26 -1.90
CA ARG A 363 -6.10 11.57 -2.40
C ARG A 363 -7.62 11.69 -2.29
N GLY A 364 -8.10 12.64 -1.49
CA GLY A 364 -9.42 13.23 -1.66
C GLY A 364 -9.31 14.38 -2.66
N SER A 365 -10.10 14.33 -3.73
CA SER A 365 -10.35 15.48 -4.59
C SER A 365 -11.01 16.57 -3.75
N SER A 366 -10.30 17.67 -3.50
CA SER A 366 -10.83 18.86 -2.85
C SER A 366 -11.71 19.62 -3.84
N THR A 367 -13.02 19.42 -3.78
CA THR A 367 -13.99 20.39 -4.31
C THR A 367 -14.33 21.35 -3.18
N THR A 368 -14.04 22.62 -3.41
CA THR A 368 -14.32 23.75 -2.51
C THR A 368 -15.78 23.79 -2.08
N ALA A 369 -16.05 23.60 -0.79
CA ALA A 369 -17.30 24.02 -0.15
C ALA A 369 -17.01 25.25 0.71
N ARG A 370 -17.15 26.44 0.11
CA ARG A 370 -17.47 27.66 0.87
C ARG A 370 -18.98 27.63 1.06
N GLU A 371 -19.45 27.32 2.26
CA GLU A 371 -20.83 27.59 2.64
C GLU A 371 -20.88 28.71 3.68
N ALA A 372 -21.79 29.63 3.39
CA ALA A 372 -22.02 30.87 4.06
C ALA A 372 -22.62 30.63 5.44
N VAL A 373 -22.10 31.36 6.42
CA VAL A 373 -22.77 31.60 7.69
C VAL A 373 -23.95 32.53 7.40
N THR A 374 -25.17 32.01 7.45
CA THR A 374 -26.37 32.83 7.66
C THR A 374 -27.10 32.32 8.90
N SER A 375 -27.00 33.14 9.93
CA SER A 375 -27.84 33.21 11.10
C SER A 375 -29.33 33.31 10.76
N SER A 376 -30.17 32.55 11.44
CA SER A 376 -31.41 33.09 11.99
C SER A 376 -31.97 32.17 13.09
N THR A 377 -31.85 32.67 14.31
CA THR A 377 -32.72 32.47 15.45
C THR A 377 -34.21 32.50 15.02
N THR A 378 -34.99 31.47 15.34
CA THR A 378 -36.12 31.46 16.29
C THR A 378 -36.63 30.02 16.40
#